data_AF-A0A1X7SL48-F1
#
_entry.id   AF-A0A1X7SL48-F1
#
_cell.length_a   1.000
_cell.length_b   1.000
_cell.length_c   1.000
_cell.angle_alpha   90.00
_cell.angle_beta   90.00
_cell.angle_gamma   90.00
#
_symmetry.space_group_name_H-M   'P 1'
#
loop_
_entity.id
_entity.type
_entity.pdbx_description
1 polymer ?
#
loop_
_entity_poly.entity_id
_entity_poly.type
_entity_poly.pdbx_seq_one_letter_code
_entity_poly.pdbx_strand_id
1 'polypeptide(L)'
;MGLCIVNLFLQLNKFEELAHRLITAEVTSTSDPNTLFRGNSVASKVIDEFMKVVGQTYLHRTLQPCIDEIFEVKRSCEIDQSKLSEGENIDLNMTNLLFFVEKLMSAITSSARSCPSVMKRIFHLLRTLSVKQFPEFEDEVRFTSISGFIFLRFFAPAILNPKLFGLRPENP
;
A
#
# COMPACT_ATOMS: atom_id res chain seq x y z
N MET A 1 0.91 17.31 -10.12
CA MET A 1 0.26 18.26 -9.19
C MET A 1 0.36 17.80 -7.73
N GLY A 2 -0.01 16.55 -7.39
CA GLY A 2 0.10 16.01 -6.01
C GLY A 2 1.51 16.07 -5.41
N LEU A 3 2.53 15.62 -6.14
CA LEU A 3 3.92 15.60 -5.66
C LEU A 3 4.48 16.98 -5.26
N CYS A 4 4.15 18.04 -6.02
CA CYS A 4 4.59 19.40 -5.69
C CYS A 4 3.98 19.89 -4.38
N ILE A 5 2.70 19.58 -4.14
CA ILE A 5 1.99 19.93 -2.91
C ILE A 5 2.61 19.17 -1.73
N VAL A 6 2.83 17.87 -1.88
CA VAL A 6 3.48 17.04 -0.84
C VAL A 6 4.85 17.59 -0.48
N ASN A 7 5.71 17.84 -1.46
CA ASN A 7 7.07 18.33 -1.20
C ASN A 7 7.07 19.70 -0.51
N LEU A 8 6.21 20.63 -0.94
CA LEU A 8 6.08 21.94 -0.31
C LEU A 8 5.66 21.81 1.16
N PHE A 9 4.60 21.06 1.43
CA PHE A 9 4.08 20.93 2.80
C PHE A 9 4.97 20.10 3.72
N LEU A 10 5.75 19.16 3.18
CA LEU A 10 6.81 18.47 3.90
C LEU A 10 7.95 19.43 4.28
N GLN A 11 8.43 20.25 3.34
CA GLN A 11 9.47 21.26 3.61
C GLN A 11 9.02 22.29 4.65
N LEU A 12 7.74 22.64 4.66
CA LEU A 12 7.16 23.56 5.63
C LEU A 12 6.79 22.89 6.97
N ASN A 13 6.97 21.58 7.14
CA ASN A 13 6.52 20.80 8.30
C ASN A 13 5.00 20.94 8.59
N LYS A 14 4.19 21.19 7.55
CA LYS A 14 2.73 21.39 7.63
C LYS A 14 1.92 20.27 7.00
N PHE A 15 2.57 19.17 6.60
CA PHE A 15 1.87 18.07 5.92
C PHE A 15 0.74 17.46 6.75
N GLU A 16 0.93 17.30 8.06
CA GLU A 16 -0.12 16.73 8.93
C GLU A 16 -1.36 17.63 9.01
N GLU A 17 -1.19 18.96 8.98
CA GLU A 17 -2.31 19.90 8.93
C GLU A 17 -3.06 19.79 7.60
N LEU A 18 -2.33 19.72 6.47
CA LEU A 18 -2.92 19.52 5.15
C LEU A 18 -3.69 18.20 5.10
N ALA A 19 -3.07 17.10 5.55
CA ALA A 19 -3.67 15.79 5.58
C ALA A 19 -4.94 15.78 6.44
N HIS A 20 -4.93 16.42 7.61
CA HIS A 20 -6.12 16.56 8.46
C HIS A 20 -7.28 17.24 7.72
N ARG A 21 -7.02 18.36 7.05
CA ARG A 21 -8.06 19.09 6.30
C ARG A 21 -8.62 18.25 5.14
N LEU A 22 -7.73 17.64 4.36
CA LEU A 22 -8.10 16.82 3.20
C LEU A 22 -8.89 15.57 3.60
N ILE A 23 -8.40 14.83 4.59
CA ILE A 23 -9.04 13.61 5.10
C ILE A 23 -10.40 13.97 5.72
N THR A 24 -10.49 15.04 6.50
CA THR A 24 -11.77 15.48 7.09
C THR A 24 -12.78 15.82 5.99
N ALA A 25 -12.38 16.57 4.97
CA ALA A 25 -13.26 16.92 3.86
C ALA A 25 -13.76 15.67 3.11
N GLU A 26 -12.89 14.69 2.84
CA GLU A 26 -13.29 13.47 2.15
C GLU A 26 -14.22 12.60 3.01
N VAL A 27 -13.87 12.38 4.28
CA VAL A 27 -14.69 11.57 5.22
C VAL A 27 -16.08 12.17 5.39
N THR A 28 -16.16 13.49 5.63
CA THR A 28 -17.45 14.18 5.85
C THR A 28 -18.32 14.21 4.59
N SER A 29 -17.72 14.20 3.40
CA SER A 29 -18.44 14.14 2.12
C SER A 29 -18.90 12.72 1.74
N THR A 30 -18.41 11.69 2.44
CA THR A 30 -18.73 10.30 2.15
C THR A 30 -19.97 9.86 2.92
N SER A 31 -20.98 9.33 2.23
CA SER A 31 -22.20 8.81 2.84
C SER A 31 -22.17 7.30 3.08
N ASP A 32 -21.47 6.54 2.23
CA ASP A 32 -21.37 5.08 2.34
C ASP A 32 -19.95 4.68 2.78
N PRO A 33 -19.77 4.02 3.94
CA PRO A 33 -18.45 3.58 4.42
C PRO A 33 -17.72 2.68 3.42
N ASN A 34 -18.44 1.94 2.56
CA ASN A 34 -17.83 1.09 1.53
C ASN A 34 -17.17 1.88 0.41
N THR A 35 -17.51 3.15 0.24
CA THR A 35 -16.94 4.02 -0.81
C THR A 35 -15.80 4.89 -0.28
N LEU A 36 -15.61 4.91 1.05
CA LEU A 36 -14.64 5.75 1.72
C LEU A 36 -13.22 5.45 1.24
N PHE A 37 -12.54 6.49 0.73
CA PHE A 37 -11.21 6.38 0.14
C PHE A 37 -11.10 5.29 -0.93
N ARG A 38 -12.17 4.93 -1.66
CA ARG A 38 -12.06 4.07 -2.84
C ARG A 38 -11.86 4.87 -4.13
N GLY A 39 -12.22 6.15 -4.13
CA GLY A 39 -12.08 7.05 -5.27
C GLY A 39 -10.68 7.63 -5.48
N ASN A 40 -10.49 8.21 -6.66
CA ASN A 40 -9.31 8.99 -7.05
C ASN A 40 -9.48 10.48 -6.68
N SER A 41 -9.78 10.75 -5.41
CA SER A 41 -9.95 12.09 -4.86
C SER A 41 -8.61 12.83 -4.74
N VAL A 42 -8.68 14.14 -4.47
CA VAL A 42 -7.47 14.94 -4.18
C VAL A 42 -6.80 14.44 -2.91
N ALA A 43 -7.59 14.12 -1.89
CA ALA A 43 -7.09 13.62 -0.62
C ALA A 43 -6.39 12.27 -0.80
N SER A 44 -7.01 11.28 -1.46
CA SER A 44 -6.35 9.99 -1.71
C SER A 44 -5.05 10.15 -2.50
N LYS A 45 -5.04 10.95 -3.59
CA LYS A 45 -3.83 11.22 -4.37
C LYS A 45 -2.71 11.90 -3.58
N VAL A 46 -3.04 12.85 -2.69
CA VAL A 46 -2.03 13.53 -1.87
C VAL A 46 -1.43 12.58 -0.84
N ILE A 47 -2.25 11.75 -0.20
CA ILE A 47 -1.78 10.74 0.74
C ILE A 47 -0.92 9.69 0.03
N ASP A 48 -1.27 9.27 -1.19
CA ASP A 48 -0.49 8.32 -1.99
C ASP A 48 0.91 8.83 -2.29
N GLU A 49 1.01 10.06 -2.81
CA GLU A 49 2.29 10.68 -3.12
C GLU A 49 3.12 10.89 -1.85
N PHE A 50 2.49 11.26 -0.74
CA PHE A 50 3.15 11.33 0.56
C PHE A 50 3.72 9.98 1.02
N MET A 51 2.93 8.90 0.93
CA MET A 51 3.38 7.57 1.32
C MET A 51 4.55 7.09 0.45
N LYS A 52 4.54 7.38 -0.85
CA LYS A 52 5.68 7.09 -1.74
C LYS A 52 6.94 7.81 -1.28
N VAL A 53 6.85 9.11 -1.03
CA VAL A 53 8.02 9.93 -0.63
C VAL A 53 8.56 9.52 0.74
N VAL A 54 7.71 9.46 1.76
CA VAL A 54 8.14 9.20 3.15
C VAL A 54 8.39 7.71 3.40
N GLY A 55 7.63 6.86 2.72
CA GLY A 55 7.70 5.41 2.87
C GLY A 55 8.78 4.75 2.03
N GLN A 56 9.45 5.45 1.12
CA GLN A 56 10.41 4.86 0.18
C GLN A 56 11.44 3.94 0.85
N THR A 57 12.16 4.44 1.85
CA THR A 57 13.19 3.63 2.55
C THR A 57 12.58 2.45 3.30
N TYR A 58 11.39 2.64 3.88
CA TYR A 58 10.65 1.59 4.57
C TYR A 58 10.20 0.48 3.60
N LEU A 59 9.68 0.86 2.43
CA LEU A 59 9.28 -0.02 1.35
C LEU A 59 10.44 -0.88 0.86
N HIS A 60 11.59 -0.25 0.55
CA HIS A 60 12.79 -0.94 0.13
C HIS A 60 13.24 -1.98 1.15
N ARG A 61 13.37 -1.59 2.42
CA ARG A 61 13.78 -2.52 3.49
C ARG A 61 12.81 -3.69 3.68
N THR A 62 11.54 -3.49 3.37
CA THR A 62 10.49 -4.48 3.59
C THR A 62 10.34 -5.44 2.40
N LEU A 63 10.29 -4.91 1.18
CA LEU A 63 9.96 -5.70 -0.01
C LEU A 63 11.17 -6.11 -0.84
N GLN A 64 12.23 -5.29 -0.88
CA GLN A 64 13.32 -5.48 -1.84
C GLN A 64 13.98 -6.87 -1.75
N PRO A 65 14.28 -7.43 -0.55
CA PRO A 65 14.88 -8.77 -0.49
C PRO A 65 14.01 -9.86 -1.12
N CYS A 66 12.68 -9.77 -0.97
CA CYS A 66 11.77 -10.75 -1.55
C CYS A 66 11.58 -10.53 -3.05
N ILE A 67 11.48 -9.27 -3.49
CA ILE A 67 11.42 -8.93 -4.91
C ILE A 67 12.71 -9.35 -5.61
N ASP A 68 13.86 -9.19 -4.96
CA ASP A 68 15.15 -9.55 -5.53
C ASP A 68 15.22 -11.05 -5.83
N GLU A 69 14.82 -11.87 -4.86
CA GLU A 69 14.76 -13.32 -4.97
C GLU A 69 13.77 -13.80 -6.04
N ILE A 70 12.59 -13.18 -6.16
CA ILE A 70 11.61 -13.53 -7.21
C ILE A 70 12.25 -13.41 -8.60
N PHE A 71 13.00 -12.34 -8.83
CA PHE A 71 13.69 -12.07 -10.10
C PHE A 71 14.90 -12.97 -10.35
N GLU A 72 15.59 -13.41 -9.29
CA GLU A 72 16.76 -14.30 -9.41
C GLU A 72 16.34 -15.75 -9.65
N VAL A 73 15.33 -16.21 -8.91
CA VAL A 73 14.90 -17.61 -8.90
C VAL A 73 14.04 -17.96 -10.12
N LYS A 74 13.27 -16.99 -10.66
CA LYS A 74 12.44 -17.13 -11.88
C LYS A 74 11.59 -18.41 -11.93
N ARG A 75 11.08 -18.86 -10.78
CA ARG A 75 10.18 -20.02 -10.69
C ARG A 75 8.81 -19.66 -11.25
N SER A 76 8.24 -20.58 -12.04
CA SER A 76 6.86 -20.44 -12.49
C SER A 76 5.90 -20.50 -11.29
N CYS A 77 4.93 -19.60 -11.32
CA CYS A 77 3.85 -19.47 -10.35
C CYS A 77 2.49 -19.45 -11.06
N GLU A 78 2.44 -19.91 -12.32
CA GLU A 78 1.21 -19.95 -13.11
C GLU A 78 0.31 -21.09 -12.62
N ILE A 79 -0.93 -20.74 -12.28
CA ILE A 79 -1.96 -21.65 -11.74
C ILE A 79 -3.18 -21.74 -12.67
N ASP A 80 -3.22 -20.92 -13.71
CA ASP A 80 -4.23 -20.99 -14.76
C ASP A 80 -3.89 -22.12 -15.74
N GLN A 81 -4.68 -23.19 -15.70
CA GLN A 81 -4.50 -24.37 -16.56
C GLN A 81 -4.44 -24.02 -18.05
N SER A 82 -5.11 -22.95 -18.47
CA SER A 82 -5.11 -22.53 -19.88
C SER A 82 -3.82 -21.84 -20.32
N LYS A 83 -2.96 -21.44 -19.38
CA LYS A 83 -1.69 -20.72 -19.63
C LYS A 83 -0.45 -21.55 -19.32
N LEU A 84 -0.63 -22.77 -18.81
CA LEU A 84 0.48 -23.68 -18.52
C LEU A 84 1.19 -24.07 -19.82
N SER A 85 2.51 -23.98 -19.79
CA SER A 85 3.36 -24.49 -20.86
C SER A 85 3.44 -26.03 -20.79
N GLU A 86 3.76 -26.67 -21.92
CA GLU A 86 3.94 -28.12 -21.95
C GLU A 86 5.02 -28.57 -20.95
N GLY A 87 4.64 -29.46 -20.03
CA GLY A 87 5.54 -29.99 -18.99
C GLY A 87 5.57 -29.21 -17.67
N GLU A 88 4.81 -28.12 -17.53
CA GLU A 88 4.68 -27.44 -16.24
C GLU A 88 3.80 -28.22 -15.25
N ASN A 89 4.22 -28.21 -13.99
CA ASN A 89 3.49 -28.86 -12.90
C ASN A 89 2.73 -27.81 -12.08
N ILE A 90 1.41 -27.83 -12.17
CA ILE A 90 0.53 -26.88 -11.47
C ILE A 90 0.66 -26.94 -9.95
N ASP A 91 0.86 -28.11 -9.37
CA ASP A 91 1.01 -28.28 -7.92
C ASP A 91 2.32 -27.66 -7.42
N LEU A 92 3.39 -27.80 -8.22
CA LEU A 92 4.67 -27.15 -7.95
C LEU A 92 4.54 -25.62 -8.08
N ASN A 93 3.85 -25.13 -9.12
CA ASN A 93 3.64 -23.69 -9.32
C ASN A 93 2.80 -23.08 -8.19
N MET A 94 1.77 -23.77 -7.73
CA MET A 94 0.97 -23.37 -6.56
C MET A 94 1.83 -23.31 -5.30
N THR A 95 2.71 -24.29 -5.09
CA THR A 95 3.66 -24.31 -3.97
C THR A 95 4.62 -23.12 -4.03
N ASN A 96 5.14 -22.80 -5.23
CA ASN A 96 6.00 -21.63 -5.44
C ASN A 96 5.26 -20.33 -5.15
N LEU A 97 4.02 -20.19 -5.62
CA LEU A 97 3.19 -19.01 -5.40
C LEU A 97 2.93 -18.80 -3.90
N LEU A 98 2.50 -19.84 -3.19
CA LEU A 98 2.27 -19.78 -1.74
C LEU A 98 3.53 -19.39 -0.98
N PHE A 99 4.68 -19.98 -1.34
CA PHE A 99 5.97 -19.64 -0.73
C PHE A 99 6.27 -18.13 -0.82
N PHE A 100 6.15 -17.53 -2.01
CA PHE A 100 6.42 -16.10 -2.18
C PHE A 100 5.38 -15.21 -1.50
N VAL A 101 4.10 -15.59 -1.54
CA VAL A 101 3.02 -14.86 -0.85
C VAL A 101 3.24 -14.87 0.65
N GLU A 102 3.54 -16.01 1.25
CA GLU A 102 3.83 -16.13 2.68
C GLU A 102 5.06 -15.32 3.08
N LYS A 103 6.12 -15.36 2.26
CA LYS A 103 7.33 -14.58 2.48
C LYS A 103 7.07 -13.07 2.45
N LEU A 104 6.33 -12.59 1.45
CA LEU A 104 5.92 -11.18 1.35
C LEU A 104 5.05 -10.76 2.54
N MET A 105 4.05 -11.58 2.90
CA MET A 105 3.15 -11.28 4.02
C MET A 105 3.89 -11.27 5.36
N SER A 106 4.82 -12.20 5.57
CA SER A 106 5.68 -12.23 6.75
C SER A 106 6.59 -11.00 6.82
N ALA A 107 7.20 -10.60 5.71
CA ALA A 107 8.01 -9.38 5.64
C ALA A 107 7.17 -8.13 5.96
N ILE A 108 5.99 -7.98 5.37
CA ILE A 108 5.10 -6.83 5.62
C ILE A 108 4.65 -6.79 7.08
N THR A 109 4.13 -7.89 7.62
CA THR A 109 3.55 -7.92 8.98
C THR A 109 4.63 -7.75 10.07
N SER A 110 5.82 -8.31 9.90
CA SER A 110 6.95 -8.12 10.83
C SER A 110 7.57 -6.73 10.76
N SER A 111 7.41 -6.00 9.63
CA SER A 111 7.98 -4.67 9.43
C SER A 111 7.23 -3.53 10.14
N ALA A 112 6.07 -3.78 10.77
CA ALA A 112 5.17 -2.74 11.29
C ALA A 112 5.85 -1.73 12.24
N ARG A 113 6.83 -2.17 13.04
CA ARG A 113 7.59 -1.29 13.95
C ARG A 113 8.47 -0.28 13.21
N SER A 114 8.99 -0.67 12.05
CA SER A 114 9.87 0.13 11.18
C SER A 114 9.12 1.15 10.33
N CYS A 115 7.78 1.11 10.33
CA CYS A 115 6.95 2.08 9.61
C CYS A 115 7.23 3.51 10.12
N PRO A 116 7.45 4.50 9.22
CA PRO A 116 7.74 5.88 9.59
C PRO A 116 6.71 6.48 10.54
N SER A 117 7.17 7.23 11.54
CA SER A 117 6.28 7.84 12.55
C SER A 117 5.23 8.77 11.94
N VAL A 118 5.61 9.57 10.94
CA VAL A 118 4.68 10.46 10.22
C VAL A 118 3.58 9.66 9.53
N MET A 119 3.91 8.55 8.86
CA MET A 119 2.91 7.68 8.23
C MET A 119 1.97 7.06 9.27
N LYS A 120 2.51 6.59 10.42
CA LYS A 120 1.69 6.08 11.52
C LYS A 120 0.71 7.13 12.05
N ARG A 121 1.10 8.40 12.13
CA ARG A 121 0.20 9.50 12.50
C ARG A 121 -0.92 9.71 11.48
N ILE A 122 -0.61 9.65 10.17
CA ILE A 122 -1.63 9.73 9.12
C ILE A 122 -2.59 8.53 9.18
N PHE A 123 -2.11 7.31 9.40
CA PHE A 123 -2.99 6.14 9.57
C PHE A 123 -3.88 6.24 10.80
N HIS A 124 -3.34 6.76 11.91
CA HIS A 124 -4.13 7.05 13.09
C HIS A 124 -5.22 8.08 12.80
N LEU A 125 -4.88 9.17 12.11
CA LEU A 125 -5.83 10.20 11.71
C LEU A 125 -6.94 9.65 10.80
N LEU A 126 -6.58 8.87 9.77
CA LEU A 126 -7.53 8.19 8.88
C LEU A 126 -8.52 7.37 9.70
N ARG A 127 -8.02 6.43 10.52
CA ARG A 127 -8.87 5.60 11.37
C ARG A 127 -9.77 6.41 12.29
N THR A 128 -9.22 7.38 13.01
CA THR A 128 -9.96 8.17 14.00
C THR A 128 -11.10 8.95 13.34
N LEU A 129 -10.85 9.61 12.20
CA LEU A 129 -11.88 10.36 11.49
C LEU A 129 -12.92 9.44 10.86
N SER A 130 -12.50 8.32 10.28
CA SER A 130 -13.44 7.36 9.67
C SER A 130 -14.36 6.70 10.69
N VAL A 131 -13.83 6.26 11.84
CA VAL A 131 -14.64 5.68 12.93
C VAL A 131 -15.60 6.73 13.51
N LYS A 132 -15.16 7.98 13.65
CA LYS A 132 -16.02 9.07 14.13
C LYS A 132 -17.20 9.34 13.18
N GLN A 133 -16.99 9.22 11.87
CA GLN A 133 -18.03 9.44 10.87
C GLN A 133 -18.99 8.24 10.76
N PHE A 134 -18.48 7.03 10.92
CA PHE A 134 -19.24 5.79 10.77
C PHE A 134 -19.18 4.94 12.05
N PRO A 135 -19.73 5.41 13.18
CA PRO A 135 -19.62 4.70 14.45
C PRO A 135 -20.32 3.34 14.43
N GLU A 136 -21.39 3.19 13.65
CA GLU A 136 -22.12 1.92 13.49
C GLU A 136 -21.31 0.86 12.74
N PHE A 137 -20.26 1.25 12.01
CA PHE A 137 -19.40 0.39 11.20
C PHE A 137 -17.95 0.38 11.73
N GLU A 138 -17.74 0.70 13.01
CA GLU A 138 -16.40 0.88 13.59
C GLU A 138 -15.46 -0.30 13.29
N ASP A 139 -15.92 -1.54 13.50
CA ASP A 139 -15.10 -2.74 13.37
C ASP A 139 -14.58 -2.96 11.95
N GLU A 140 -15.36 -2.57 10.94
CA GLU A 140 -14.97 -2.66 9.54
C GLU A 140 -14.09 -1.46 9.17
N VAL A 141 -14.61 -0.25 9.39
CA VAL A 141 -14.04 1.01 8.91
C VAL A 141 -12.66 1.28 9.51
N ARG A 142 -12.41 0.88 10.76
CA ARG A 142 -11.12 1.07 11.43
C ARG A 142 -9.95 0.38 10.71
N PHE A 143 -10.22 -0.71 10.00
CA PHE A 143 -9.20 -1.48 9.29
C PHE A 143 -9.26 -1.21 7.80
N THR A 144 -10.44 -1.11 7.19
CA THR A 144 -10.61 -0.86 5.75
C THR A 144 -10.09 0.51 5.33
N SER A 145 -10.27 1.54 6.17
CA SER A 145 -9.73 2.89 5.92
C SER A 145 -8.20 2.90 5.85
N ILE A 146 -7.52 2.08 6.66
CA ILE A 146 -6.05 1.97 6.63
C ILE A 146 -5.59 1.03 5.52
N SER A 147 -6.22 -0.15 5.38
CA SER A 147 -5.83 -1.17 4.40
C SER A 147 -5.93 -0.67 2.96
N GLY A 148 -6.94 0.18 2.68
CA GLY A 148 -7.10 0.87 1.41
C GLY A 148 -5.94 1.80 1.04
N PHE A 149 -5.14 2.26 2.00
CA PHE A 149 -3.91 3.01 1.71
C PHE A 149 -2.69 2.11 1.75
N ILE A 150 -2.46 1.42 2.87
CA ILE A 150 -1.20 0.70 3.09
C ILE A 150 -1.03 -0.51 2.16
N PHE A 151 -2.10 -1.26 1.87
CA PHE A 151 -2.03 -2.39 0.94
C PHE A 151 -2.35 -1.95 -0.48
N LEU A 152 -3.54 -1.39 -0.70
CA LEU A 152 -4.03 -1.13 -2.05
C LEU A 152 -3.24 -0.02 -2.78
N ARG A 153 -2.65 0.94 -2.06
CA ARG A 153 -1.99 2.11 -2.66
C ARG A 153 -0.49 2.21 -2.40
N PHE A 154 0.06 1.33 -1.57
CA PHE A 154 1.46 1.33 -1.22
C PHE A 154 2.12 -0.03 -1.49
N PHE A 155 1.81 -1.08 -0.72
CA PHE A 155 2.47 -2.39 -0.91
C PHE A 155 2.09 -3.10 -2.22
N ALA A 156 0.80 -3.26 -2.52
CA ALA A 156 0.37 -4.02 -3.70
C ALA A 156 0.83 -3.36 -5.02
N PRO A 157 0.71 -2.03 -5.21
CA PRO A 157 1.27 -1.39 -6.39
C PRO A 157 2.78 -1.52 -6.50
N ALA A 158 3.51 -1.54 -5.38
CA ALA A 158 4.96 -1.74 -5.37
C ALA A 158 5.37 -3.17 -5.73
N ILE A 159 4.58 -4.17 -5.32
CA ILE A 159 4.80 -5.58 -5.71
C ILE A 159 4.50 -5.77 -7.20
N LEU A 160 3.38 -5.20 -7.69
CA LEU A 160 2.96 -5.33 -9.09
C LEU A 160 3.83 -4.51 -10.06
N ASN A 161 4.36 -3.37 -9.61
CA ASN A 161 5.18 -2.48 -10.44
C ASN A 161 6.46 -2.03 -9.69
N PRO A 162 7.41 -2.94 -9.42
CA PRO A 162 8.61 -2.64 -8.63
C PRO A 162 9.43 -1.44 -9.16
N LYS A 163 9.45 -1.28 -10.49
CA LYS A 163 10.14 -0.17 -11.17
C LYS A 163 9.59 1.21 -10.79
N LEU A 164 8.26 1.35 -10.72
CA LEU A 164 7.63 2.64 -10.38
C LEU A 164 7.93 3.07 -8.94
N PHE A 165 8.26 2.11 -8.09
CA PHE A 165 8.62 2.32 -6.69
C PHE A 165 10.13 2.22 -6.46
N GLY A 166 10.95 2.24 -7.51
CA GLY A 166 12.41 2.22 -7.41
C GLY A 166 13.01 0.93 -6.84
N LEU A 167 12.23 -0.14 -6.68
CA LEU A 167 12.68 -1.41 -6.12
C LEU A 167 13.57 -2.20 -7.11
N ARG A 168 13.38 -1.98 -8.42
CA ARG A 168 14.21 -2.55 -9.49
C ARG A 168 14.39 -1.52 -10.63
N PRO A 169 15.51 -1.57 -11.37
CA PRO A 169 15.71 -0.73 -12.56
C PRO A 169 14.89 -1.22 -13.78
N GLU A 170 14.58 -2.51 -13.83
CA GLU A 170 13.95 -3.19 -14.96
C GLU A 170 12.59 -3.79 -14.56
N ASN A 171 11.72 -4.02 -15.55
CA ASN A 171 10.45 -4.72 -15.33
C ASN A 171 10.72 -6.24 -15.23
N PRO A 172 9.96 -6.99 -14.41
CA PRO A 172 10.05 -8.46 -14.33
C PRO A 172 9.76 -9.14 -15.67
#